data_AF-A0A8B9NBS6-F1
#
_entry.id   AF-A0A8B9NBS6-F1
#
_cell.length_a   1.000
_cell.length_b   1.000
_cell.length_c   1.000
_cell.angle_alpha   90.00
_cell.angle_beta   90.00
_cell.angle_gamma   90.00
#
_symmetry.space_group_name_H-M   'P 1'
#
loop_
_entity.id
_entity.type
_entity.pdbx_description
1 polymer ?
#
loop_
_entity_poly.entity_id
_entity_poly.type
_entity_poly.pdbx_seq_one_letter_code
_entity_poly.pdbx_strand_id
1 'polypeptide(L)'
;IAIPPPPSALGGPGGGPFDPRRLRFSQDELRPQPIARKARKVHVPEEQKDEKYWSRRSKNNAAAKRSRDARRLKENQISVRAAFLERENAALRQEVAAARRELARFRALLARYEARHGAL
;
A
#
# COMPACT_ATOMS: atom_id res chain seq x y z
N ILE A 1 2.23 -3.32 -18.43
CA ILE A 1 2.01 -3.19 -16.97
C ILE A 1 2.82 -1.97 -16.53
N ALA A 2 2.18 -0.93 -15.98
CA ALA A 2 2.91 0.28 -15.57
C ALA A 2 3.83 -0.07 -14.40
N ILE A 3 5.12 0.28 -14.52
CA ILE A 3 6.09 0.10 -13.44
C ILE A 3 5.69 1.06 -12.31
N PRO A 4 5.49 0.59 -11.06
CA PRO A 4 5.16 1.49 -9.96
C PRO A 4 6.30 2.49 -9.76
N PRO A 5 5.99 3.77 -9.48
CA PRO A 5 7.03 4.77 -9.26
C PRO A 5 7.91 4.38 -8.08
N PRO A 6 9.20 4.76 -8.09
CA PRO A 6 10.09 4.46 -6.97
C PRO A 6 9.54 5.05 -5.66
N PRO A 7 9.75 4.38 -4.52
CA PRO A 7 9.18 4.76 -3.22
C PRO A 7 9.46 6.22 -2.83
N SER A 8 10.62 6.75 -3.23
CA SER A 8 11.04 8.14 -2.97
C SER A 8 10.23 9.20 -3.71
N ALA A 9 9.51 8.84 -4.78
CA ALA A 9 8.68 9.77 -5.56
C ALA A 9 7.23 9.85 -5.06
N LEU A 10 6.84 9.00 -4.11
CA LEU A 10 5.53 9.05 -3.48
C LEU A 10 5.57 10.05 -2.32
N GLY A 11 4.66 11.03 -2.33
CA GLY A 11 4.50 11.95 -1.20
C GLY A 11 3.84 11.24 -0.02
N GLY A 12 4.40 11.34 1.18
CA GLY A 12 3.85 10.86 2.43
C GLY A 12 2.94 11.88 3.12
N PRO A 13 2.32 11.52 4.26
CA PRO A 13 1.56 12.46 5.08
C PRO A 13 2.42 13.65 5.48
N GLY A 14 1.86 14.87 5.39
CA GLY A 14 2.61 16.09 5.70
C GLY A 14 3.61 16.54 4.62
N GLY A 15 3.58 15.94 3.43
CA GLY A 15 4.42 16.36 2.30
C GLY A 15 5.87 15.86 2.34
N GLY A 16 6.20 14.99 3.32
CA GLY A 16 7.50 14.34 3.40
C GLY A 16 7.64 13.14 2.44
N PRO A 17 8.83 12.51 2.38
CA PRO A 17 9.04 11.29 1.62
C PRO A 17 8.16 10.13 2.12
N PHE A 18 7.68 9.28 1.21
CA PHE A 18 6.91 8.09 1.58
C PHE A 18 7.80 7.00 2.18
N ASP A 19 7.47 6.58 3.41
CA ASP A 19 8.10 5.46 4.11
C ASP A 19 7.12 4.28 4.25
N PRO A 20 7.34 3.15 3.53
CA PRO A 20 6.44 2.00 3.55
C PRO A 20 6.42 1.26 4.90
N ARG A 21 7.44 1.42 5.76
CA ARG A 21 7.48 0.81 7.09
C ARG A 21 6.60 1.55 8.09
N ARG A 22 6.59 2.88 8.02
CA ARG A 22 5.92 3.74 9.01
C ARG A 22 4.46 4.00 8.67
N LEU A 23 4.11 4.08 7.39
CA LEU A 23 2.74 4.32 6.99
C LEU A 23 1.88 3.07 7.20
N ARG A 24 0.73 3.20 7.87
CA ARG A 24 -0.27 2.12 8.01
C ARG A 24 -1.58 2.59 7.39
N PHE A 25 -2.05 1.86 6.39
CA PHE A 25 -3.40 2.04 5.86
C PHE A 25 -4.42 1.41 6.81
N SER A 26 -5.51 2.11 7.08
CA SER A 26 -6.63 1.55 7.84
C SER A 26 -7.42 0.55 6.99
N GLN A 27 -8.20 -0.32 7.64
CA GLN A 27 -9.09 -1.26 6.94
C GLN A 27 -10.07 -0.52 6.02
N ASP A 28 -10.61 0.62 6.47
CA ASP A 28 -11.52 1.45 5.69
C ASP A 28 -10.84 2.09 4.48
N GLU A 29 -9.56 2.44 4.61
CA GLU A 29 -8.80 3.01 3.50
C GLU A 29 -8.51 2.01 2.39
N LEU A 30 -8.43 0.72 2.71
CA LEU A 30 -8.21 -0.37 1.77
C LEU A 30 -9.49 -0.82 1.07
N ARG A 31 -10.66 -0.43 1.59
CA ARG A 31 -11.93 -0.77 0.95
C ARG A 31 -12.06 -0.04 -0.39
N PRO A 32 -12.58 -0.71 -1.43
CA PRO A 32 -12.88 -0.04 -2.68
C PRO A 32 -13.90 1.07 -2.43
N GLN A 33 -13.71 2.19 -3.12
CA GLN A 33 -14.65 3.31 -3.02
C GLN A 33 -16.04 2.84 -3.43
N PRO A 34 -17.09 3.16 -2.65
CA PRO A 34 -18.45 2.77 -2.97
C PRO A 34 -18.82 3.22 -4.39
N ILE A 35 -19.41 2.31 -5.16
CA ILE A 35 -19.88 2.62 -6.52
C ILE A 35 -21.15 3.47 -6.39
N ALA A 36 -20.97 4.78 -6.36
CA ALA A 36 -22.09 5.71 -6.41
C ALA A 36 -22.77 5.61 -7.78
N ARG A 37 -24.10 5.41 -7.78
CA ARG A 37 -24.89 5.47 -9.00
C ARG A 37 -24.75 6.86 -9.61
N LYS A 38 -24.24 6.92 -10.84
CA LYS A 38 -24.07 8.18 -11.54
C LYS A 38 -25.44 8.73 -11.90
N ALA A 39 -25.70 9.99 -11.58
CA ALA A 39 -26.89 10.69 -12.05
C ALA A 39 -26.97 10.64 -13.58
N ARG A 40 -28.19 10.56 -14.12
CA ARG A 40 -28.42 10.60 -15.57
C ARG A 40 -27.79 11.88 -16.13
N LYS A 41 -27.04 11.73 -17.22
CA LYS A 41 -26.47 12.89 -17.92
C LYS A 41 -27.60 13.65 -18.59
N VAL A 42 -27.84 14.88 -18.14
CA VAL A 42 -28.67 15.83 -18.88
C VAL A 42 -27.74 16.59 -19.82
N HIS A 43 -28.01 16.51 -21.12
CA HIS A 43 -27.27 17.29 -22.11
C HIS A 43 -27.75 18.73 -22.06
N VAL A 44 -26.80 19.68 -21.99
CA VAL A 44 -27.13 21.11 -22.06
C VAL A 44 -27.06 21.51 -23.54
N PRO A 45 -28.16 22.00 -24.14
CA PRO A 45 -28.15 22.52 -25.51
C PRO A 45 -27.08 23.59 -25.71
N GLU A 46 -26.55 23.73 -26.92
CA GLU A 46 -25.44 24.65 -27.19
C GLU A 46 -25.80 26.10 -26.85
N GLU A 47 -27.05 26.48 -27.13
CA GLU A 47 -27.58 27.83 -26.88
C GLU A 47 -27.64 28.16 -25.38
N GLN A 48 -27.61 27.14 -24.52
CA GLN A 48 -27.66 27.27 -23.06
C GLN A 48 -26.27 27.11 -22.39
N LYS A 49 -25.19 26.95 -23.16
CA LYS A 49 -23.82 26.89 -22.63
C LYS A 49 -23.28 28.30 -22.38
N ASP A 50 -23.85 28.93 -21.37
CA ASP A 50 -23.40 30.23 -20.87
C ASP A 50 -22.05 30.16 -20.13
N GLU A 51 -21.53 31.31 -19.73
CA GLU A 51 -20.29 31.41 -18.96
C GLU A 51 -20.36 30.64 -17.64
N LYS A 52 -21.53 30.61 -17.00
CA LYS A 52 -21.78 29.87 -15.76
C LYS A 52 -21.64 28.35 -15.96
N TYR A 53 -22.14 27.81 -17.07
CA TYR A 53 -21.95 26.43 -17.47
C TYR A 53 -20.47 26.11 -17.66
N TRP A 54 -19.72 26.93 -18.41
CA TRP A 54 -18.30 26.73 -18.65
C TRP A 54 -17.47 26.78 -17.36
N SER A 55 -17.76 27.73 -16.47
CA SER A 55 -17.15 27.82 -15.14
C SER A 55 -17.39 26.54 -14.32
N ARG A 56 -18.63 26.04 -14.27
CA ARG A 56 -18.97 24.77 -13.62
C ARG A 56 -18.24 23.58 -14.24
N ARG A 57 -18.18 23.52 -15.58
CA ARG A 57 -17.55 22.42 -16.32
C ARG A 57 -16.05 22.36 -16.05
N SER A 58 -15.38 23.52 -16.07
CA SER A 58 -13.96 23.67 -15.76
C SER A 58 -13.66 23.23 -14.31
N LYS A 59 -14.44 23.73 -13.33
CA LYS A 59 -14.32 23.33 -11.91
C LYS A 59 -14.50 21.83 -11.72
N ASN A 60 -15.48 21.21 -12.39
CA ASN A 60 -15.71 19.77 -12.31
C ASN A 60 -14.55 18.97 -12.94
N ASN A 61 -14.00 19.40 -14.08
CA ASN A 61 -12.82 18.77 -14.67
C ASN A 61 -11.61 18.82 -13.75
N ALA A 62 -11.35 19.97 -13.15
CA ALA A 62 -10.26 20.14 -12.18
C ALA A 62 -10.46 19.25 -10.94
N ALA A 63 -11.68 19.20 -10.40
CA ALA A 63 -12.02 18.32 -9.27
C ALA A 63 -11.88 16.82 -9.63
N ALA A 64 -12.34 16.42 -10.82
CA ALA A 64 -12.23 15.05 -11.30
C ALA A 64 -10.76 14.64 -11.51
N LYS A 65 -9.92 15.53 -12.03
CA LYS A 65 -8.47 15.30 -12.14
C LYS A 65 -7.85 15.10 -10.75
N ARG A 66 -8.07 16.04 -9.83
CA ARG A 66 -7.57 15.94 -8.44
C ARG A 66 -8.02 14.65 -7.75
N SER A 67 -9.28 14.25 -7.90
CA SER A 67 -9.80 13.01 -7.34
C SER A 67 -9.12 11.77 -7.90
N ARG A 68 -8.88 11.73 -9.22
CA ARG A 68 -8.15 10.63 -9.87
C ARG A 68 -6.70 10.56 -9.42
N ASP A 69 -6.02 11.70 -9.36
CA ASP A 69 -4.61 11.77 -8.96
C ASP A 69 -4.44 11.36 -7.50
N ALA A 70 -5.33 11.80 -6.60
CA ALA A 70 -5.34 11.39 -5.20
C ALA A 70 -5.58 9.88 -5.04
N ARG A 71 -6.53 9.32 -5.80
CA ARG A 71 -6.78 7.86 -5.80
C ARG A 71 -5.55 7.10 -6.27
N ARG A 72 -4.96 7.50 -7.40
CA ARG A 72 -3.77 6.86 -7.96
C ARG A 72 -2.58 6.94 -7.01
N LEU A 73 -2.37 8.09 -6.36
CA LEU A 73 -1.31 8.25 -5.37
C LEU A 73 -1.49 7.24 -4.23
N LYS A 74 -2.70 7.13 -3.67
CA LYS A 74 -3.01 6.17 -2.61
C LYS A 74 -2.81 4.72 -3.06
N GLU A 75 -3.29 4.35 -4.25
CA GLU A 75 -3.11 3.00 -4.83
C GLU A 75 -1.63 2.65 -5.01
N ASN A 76 -0.82 3.62 -5.48
CA ASN A 76 0.62 3.44 -5.63
C ASN A 76 1.31 3.26 -4.27
N GLN A 77 0.96 4.07 -3.27
CA GLN A 77 1.50 3.91 -1.91
C GLN A 77 1.14 2.54 -1.30
N ILE A 78 -0.09 2.08 -1.49
CA ILE A 78 -0.52 0.74 -1.04
C ILE A 78 0.31 -0.33 -1.74
N SER A 79 0.47 -0.24 -3.07
CA SER A 79 1.24 -1.19 -3.87
C SER A 79 2.70 -1.27 -3.44
N VAL A 80 3.37 -0.12 -3.25
CA VAL A 80 4.76 -0.07 -2.80
C VAL A 80 4.91 -0.65 -1.40
N ARG A 81 3.99 -0.34 -0.48
CA ARG A 81 4.00 -0.90 0.87
C ARG A 81 3.78 -2.41 0.87
N ALA A 82 2.86 -2.91 0.05
CA ALA A 82 2.59 -4.35 -0.05
C ALA A 82 3.85 -5.09 -0.51
N ALA A 83 4.47 -4.65 -1.61
CA ALA A 83 5.72 -5.23 -2.11
C ALA A 83 6.86 -5.17 -1.08
N PHE A 84 6.96 -4.06 -0.35
CA PHE A 84 7.95 -3.91 0.73
C PHE A 84 7.72 -4.95 1.85
N LEU A 85 6.48 -5.05 2.36
CA LEU A 85 6.14 -5.97 3.44
C LEU A 85 6.24 -7.44 3.02
N GLU A 86 5.93 -7.77 1.77
CA GLU A 86 6.12 -9.12 1.22
C GLU A 86 7.59 -9.54 1.26
N ARG A 87 8.49 -8.65 0.81
CA ARG A 87 9.94 -8.90 0.86
C ARG A 87 10.45 -9.02 2.30
N GLU A 88 10.04 -8.11 3.18
CA GLU A 88 10.46 -8.13 4.59
C GLU A 88 9.93 -9.37 5.32
N ASN A 89 8.68 -9.77 5.08
CA ASN A 89 8.11 -10.99 5.65
C ASN A 89 8.84 -12.24 5.16
N ALA A 90 9.19 -12.31 3.87
CA ALA A 90 9.97 -13.41 3.32
C ALA A 90 11.35 -13.52 3.97
N ALA A 91 12.06 -12.40 4.14
CA ALA A 91 13.35 -12.36 4.84
C ALA A 91 13.23 -12.83 6.30
N LEU A 92 12.26 -12.28 7.04
CA LEU A 92 12.01 -12.68 8.43
C LEU A 92 11.66 -14.17 8.56
N ARG A 93 10.88 -14.72 7.63
CA ARG A 93 10.58 -16.18 7.59
C ARG A 93 11.85 -17.01 7.40
N GLN A 94 12.77 -16.56 6.55
CA GLN A 94 14.07 -17.24 6.35
C GLN A 94 14.93 -17.18 7.61
N GLU A 95 15.01 -16.02 8.26
CA GLU A 95 15.75 -15.84 9.53
C GLU A 95 15.18 -16.73 10.65
N VAL A 96 13.85 -16.75 10.82
CA VAL A 96 13.19 -17.62 11.79
C VAL A 96 13.46 -19.10 11.49
N ALA A 97 13.43 -19.49 10.21
CA ALA A 97 13.76 -20.86 9.83
C ALA A 97 15.22 -21.22 10.15
N ALA A 98 16.17 -20.29 9.93
CA ALA A 98 17.58 -20.48 10.26
C ALA A 98 17.79 -20.62 11.77
N ALA A 99 17.20 -19.72 12.57
CA ALA A 99 17.26 -19.77 14.03
C ALA A 99 16.68 -21.08 14.59
N ARG A 100 15.55 -21.55 14.05
CA ARG A 100 14.95 -22.84 14.43
C ARG A 100 15.85 -24.02 14.12
N ARG A 101 16.54 -24.01 12.97
CA ARG A 101 17.53 -25.06 12.63
C ARG A 101 18.69 -25.08 13.61
N GLU A 102 19.23 -23.91 13.94
CA GLU A 102 20.37 -23.84 14.88
C GLU A 102 19.96 -24.25 16.30
N LEU A 103 18.77 -23.85 16.75
CA LEU A 103 18.22 -24.30 18.03
C LEU A 103 18.03 -25.82 18.07
N ALA A 104 17.52 -26.42 16.98
CA ALA A 104 17.38 -27.86 16.88
C ALA A 104 18.75 -28.58 16.94
N ARG A 105 19.76 -28.01 16.28
CA ARG A 105 21.14 -28.52 16.32
C ARG A 105 21.71 -28.47 17.74
N PHE A 106 21.59 -27.35 18.44
CA PHE A 106 22.06 -27.23 19.82
C PHE A 106 21.32 -28.18 20.77
N ARG A 107 20.00 -28.31 20.64
CA ARG A 107 19.23 -29.29 21.42
C ARG A 107 19.72 -30.72 21.18
N ALA A 108 19.99 -31.10 19.94
CA ALA A 108 20.53 -32.41 19.63
C ALA A 108 21.94 -32.62 20.21
N LEU A 109 22.78 -31.57 20.24
CA LEU A 109 24.11 -31.63 20.85
C LEU A 109 24.01 -31.79 22.38
N LEU A 110 23.14 -31.01 23.03
CA LEU A 110 22.90 -31.09 24.48
C LEU A 110 22.38 -32.48 24.86
N ALA A 111 21.40 -33.02 24.13
CA ALA A 111 20.88 -34.35 24.40
C ALA A 111 21.97 -35.45 24.28
N ARG A 112 22.90 -35.32 23.31
CA ARG A 112 24.05 -36.22 23.20
C ARG A 112 25.05 -36.07 24.34
N TYR A 113 25.24 -34.85 24.83
CA TYR A 113 26.11 -34.57 25.96
C TYR A 113 25.52 -35.15 27.25
N GLU A 114 24.25 -34.86 27.54
CA GLU A 114 23.52 -35.39 28.70
C GLU A 114 23.51 -36.92 28.73
N ALA A 115 23.31 -37.56 27.57
CA ALA A 115 23.36 -39.02 27.45
C ALA A 115 24.74 -39.61 27.79
N ARG A 116 25.82 -38.86 27.60
CA ARG A 116 27.21 -39.31 27.84
C ARG A 116 27.71 -38.96 29.24
N HIS A 117 27.31 -37.82 29.78
CA HIS A 117 27.89 -37.24 30.99
C HIS A 117 26.91 -37.12 32.17
N GLY A 118 25.64 -37.50 31.97
CA GLY A 118 24.57 -37.22 32.92
C GLY A 118 23.95 -35.84 32.70
N ALA A 119 22.80 -35.59 33.33
CA ALA A 119 22.17 -34.28 33.29
C ALA A 119 23.09 -33.23 33.91
N LEU A 120 23.14 -32.04 33.29
CA LEU A 120 23.78 -30.86 33.88
C LEU A 120 23.07 -30.42 35.15
#